data_AF-A0A374W239-F1
#
_entry.id   AF-A0A374W239-F1
#
_cell.length_a   1.000
_cell.length_b   1.000
_cell.length_c   1.000
_cell.angle_alpha   90.00
_cell.angle_beta   90.00
_cell.angle_gamma   90.00
#
_symmetry.space_group_name_H-M   'P 1'
#
loop_
_entity.id
_entity.type
_entity.pdbx_description
1 polymer ?
#
loop_
_entity_poly.entity_id
_entity_poly.type
_entity_poly.pdbx_seq_one_letter_code
_entity_poly.pdbx_strand_id
1 'polypeptide(L)'
;MGWREYTRYAEMSAEELARDCEVQVFHATGPGGQGVNTTDSAVRMKHIPSGITVTARESRSQFQNRASCLRKLRAELERRGRPPRRRVKTKVPQRSRQRRLNDKHFNAIKKANRRKPSSDE
;
A
#
# COMPACT_ATOMS: atom_id res chain seq x y z
N MET A 1 -3.33 -9.30 -12.76
CA MET A 1 -4.47 -9.32 -11.83
C MET A 1 -4.86 -7.90 -11.42
N GLY A 2 -6.10 -7.49 -11.65
CA GLY A 2 -6.62 -6.17 -11.28
C GLY A 2 -7.15 -6.12 -9.84
N TRP A 3 -7.38 -4.91 -9.29
CA TRP A 3 -7.94 -4.75 -7.93
C TRP A 3 -9.30 -5.47 -7.76
N ARG A 4 -10.12 -5.50 -8.82
CA ARG A 4 -11.42 -6.19 -8.82
C ARG A 4 -11.31 -7.71 -8.61
N GLU A 5 -10.24 -8.33 -9.12
CA GLU A 5 -10.02 -9.77 -8.95
C GLU A 5 -9.61 -10.10 -7.51
N TYR A 6 -8.78 -9.26 -6.89
CA TYR A 6 -8.46 -9.38 -5.47
C TYR A 6 -9.70 -9.22 -4.56
N THR A 7 -10.61 -8.31 -4.90
CA THR A 7 -11.90 -8.16 -4.19
C THR A 7 -12.72 -9.45 -4.28
N ARG A 8 -12.81 -10.06 -5.46
CA ARG A 8 -13.51 -11.35 -5.64
C ARG A 8 -12.95 -12.44 -4.73
N TYR A 9 -11.63 -12.59 -4.68
CA TYR A 9 -11.00 -13.59 -3.80
C TYR A 9 -11.19 -13.27 -2.31
N ALA A 10 -11.26 -11.98 -1.94
CA ALA A 10 -11.51 -11.56 -0.56
C ALA A 10 -12.95 -11.85 -0.10
N GLU A 11 -13.90 -11.89 -1.03
CA GLU A 11 -15.32 -12.17 -0.78
C GLU A 11 -15.63 -13.66 -0.70
N MET A 12 -14.74 -14.53 -1.19
CA MET A 12 -14.90 -16.00 -1.12
C MET A 12 -14.95 -16.49 0.33
N SER A 13 -15.58 -17.66 0.53
CA SER A 13 -15.58 -18.31 1.83
C SER A 13 -14.17 -18.77 2.23
N ALA A 14 -13.95 -19.01 3.52
CA ALA A 14 -12.66 -19.49 4.00
C ALA A 14 -12.32 -20.87 3.42
N GLU A 15 -13.33 -21.72 3.23
CA GLU A 15 -13.21 -23.07 2.66
C GLU A 15 -12.91 -23.03 1.16
N GLU A 16 -13.50 -22.11 0.42
CA GLU A 16 -13.19 -21.89 -0.99
C GLU A 16 -11.77 -21.35 -1.16
N LEU A 17 -11.41 -20.32 -0.40
CA LEU A 17 -10.08 -19.73 -0.47
C LEU A 17 -8.99 -20.74 -0.08
N ALA A 18 -9.26 -21.61 0.90
CA ALA A 18 -8.34 -22.66 1.31
C ALA A 18 -8.12 -23.75 0.24
N ARG A 19 -9.13 -24.04 -0.60
CA ARG A 19 -9.02 -25.02 -1.70
C ARG A 19 -8.03 -24.56 -2.77
N ASP A 20 -7.94 -23.26 -3.00
CA ASP A 20 -7.03 -22.66 -3.99
C ASP A 20 -5.63 -22.35 -3.42
N CYS A 21 -5.34 -22.83 -2.21
CA CYS A 21 -4.08 -22.58 -1.51
C CYS A 21 -3.18 -23.82 -1.43
N GLU A 22 -1.91 -23.63 -1.77
CA GLU A 22 -0.84 -24.55 -1.42
C GLU A 22 -0.41 -24.31 0.03
N VAL A 23 -0.45 -25.35 0.86
CA VAL A 23 -0.04 -25.28 2.27
C VAL A 23 1.25 -26.04 2.47
N GLN A 24 2.27 -25.36 3.00
CA GLN A 24 3.54 -25.93 3.41
C GLN A 24 3.68 -25.79 4.93
N VAL A 25 3.98 -26.89 5.60
CA VAL A 25 4.27 -26.89 7.05
C VAL A 25 5.77 -27.01 7.24
N PHE A 26 6.32 -26.28 8.20
CA PHE A 26 7.74 -26.27 8.49
C PHE A 26 8.00 -25.98 9.97
N HIS A 27 9.27 -26.11 10.37
CA HIS A 27 9.69 -25.84 11.74
C HIS A 27 9.69 -24.33 12.02
N ALA A 28 9.17 -23.94 13.19
CA ALA A 28 9.23 -22.55 13.61
C ALA A 28 10.68 -22.14 13.90
N THR A 29 11.01 -20.88 13.66
CA THR A 29 12.36 -20.33 13.88
C THR A 29 12.32 -19.33 15.02
N GLY A 30 13.35 -19.29 15.87
CA GLY A 30 13.47 -18.30 16.94
C GLY A 30 13.93 -18.93 18.27
N PRO A 31 14.07 -18.13 19.34
CA PRO A 31 14.38 -18.65 20.66
C PRO A 31 13.30 -19.63 21.12
N GLY A 32 13.71 -20.83 21.49
CA GLY A 32 12.81 -21.91 21.86
C GLY A 32 13.54 -23.14 22.41
N GLY A 33 12.77 -24.08 22.95
CA GLY A 33 13.27 -25.40 23.37
C GLY A 33 13.11 -26.47 22.28
N GLN A 34 13.22 -27.74 22.67
CA GLN A 34 13.06 -28.89 21.77
C GLN A 34 11.75 -28.83 20.96
N GLY A 35 10.66 -28.35 21.55
CA GLY A 35 9.37 -28.22 20.86
C GLY A 35 9.41 -27.35 19.60
N VAL A 36 10.22 -26.28 19.57
CA VAL A 36 10.35 -25.39 18.41
C VAL A 36 11.21 -26.04 17.31
N ASN A 37 12.24 -26.78 17.71
CA ASN A 37 13.21 -27.38 16.79
C ASN A 37 12.77 -28.72 16.20
N THR A 38 11.80 -29.40 16.80
CA THR A 38 11.36 -30.75 16.38
C THR A 38 9.92 -30.78 15.84
N THR A 39 9.09 -29.79 16.17
CA THR A 39 7.68 -29.79 15.78
C THR A 39 7.42 -28.88 14.58
N ASP A 40 6.89 -29.47 13.52
CA ASP A 40 6.34 -28.77 12.36
C ASP A 40 5.04 -28.02 12.72
N SER A 41 5.20 -26.87 13.36
CA SER A 41 4.10 -26.01 13.81
C SER A 41 3.88 -24.82 12.89
N ALA A 42 4.91 -24.31 12.22
CA ALA A 42 4.82 -23.13 11.36
C ALA A 42 4.17 -23.48 10.02
N VAL A 43 3.36 -22.55 9.50
CA VAL A 43 2.60 -22.75 8.26
C VAL A 43 2.88 -21.62 7.30
N ARG A 44 3.14 -21.97 6.04
CA ARG A 44 3.20 -21.08 4.89
C ARG A 44 2.06 -21.47 3.96
N MET A 45 1.34 -20.48 3.48
CA MET A 45 0.22 -20.67 2.59
C MET A 45 0.40 -19.78 1.37
N LYS A 46 0.29 -20.34 0.18
CA LYS A 46 0.35 -19.62 -1.10
C LYS A 46 -0.97 -19.80 -1.83
N HIS A 47 -1.67 -18.70 -2.08
CA HIS A 47 -2.85 -18.71 -2.92
C HIS A 47 -2.41 -18.75 -4.38
N ILE A 48 -2.70 -19.86 -5.07
CA ILE A 48 -2.20 -20.11 -6.43
C ILE A 48 -2.68 -19.03 -7.41
N PRO A 49 -3.99 -18.67 -7.47
CA PRO A 49 -4.48 -17.71 -8.45
C PRO A 49 -3.86 -16.32 -8.30
N SER A 50 -3.68 -15.84 -7.06
CA SER A 50 -3.16 -14.49 -6.79
C SER A 50 -1.64 -14.41 -6.63
N GLY A 51 -0.97 -15.55 -6.45
CA GLY A 51 0.47 -15.64 -6.15
C GLY A 51 0.86 -15.10 -4.78
N ILE A 52 -0.11 -14.72 -3.91
CA ILE A 52 0.17 -14.17 -2.59
C ILE A 52 0.58 -15.30 -1.64
N THR A 53 1.71 -15.10 -0.98
CA THR A 53 2.22 -16.02 0.05
C THR A 53 2.14 -15.34 1.41
N VAL A 54 1.63 -16.07 2.40
CA VAL A 54 1.55 -15.65 3.80
C VAL A 54 2.13 -16.73 4.71
N THR A 55 2.60 -16.32 5.88
CA THR A 55 3.17 -17.23 6.88
C THR A 55 2.65 -16.92 8.28
N ALA A 56 2.44 -17.96 9.09
CA ALA A 56 2.07 -17.86 10.51
C ALA A 56 2.90 -18.84 11.34
N ARG A 57 3.34 -18.36 12.51
CA ARG A 57 4.27 -19.04 13.42
C ARG A 57 3.97 -18.74 14.89
N GLU A 58 2.90 -18.02 15.18
CA GLU A 58 2.64 -17.46 16.52
C GLU A 58 2.26 -18.52 17.55
N SER A 59 1.63 -19.61 17.12
CA SER A 59 1.11 -20.65 18.01
C SER A 59 1.88 -21.95 17.87
N ARG A 60 1.89 -22.76 18.94
CA ARG A 60 2.44 -24.14 18.90
C ARG A 60 1.62 -25.11 18.06
N SER A 61 0.37 -24.77 17.75
CA SER A 61 -0.56 -25.62 16.98
C SER A 61 -0.57 -25.23 15.50
N GLN A 62 -0.31 -26.21 14.62
CA GLN A 62 -0.40 -25.99 13.17
C GLN A 62 -1.81 -25.57 12.72
N PHE A 63 -2.86 -26.04 13.39
CA PHE A 63 -4.25 -25.70 13.02
C PHE A 63 -4.53 -24.22 13.28
N GLN A 64 -4.08 -23.71 14.44
CA GLN A 64 -4.19 -22.29 14.76
C GLN A 64 -3.37 -21.42 13.79
N ASN A 65 -2.19 -21.90 13.38
CA ASN A 65 -1.37 -21.22 12.38
C ASN A 65 -1.99 -21.26 10.97
N ARG A 66 -2.66 -22.35 10.57
CA ARG A 66 -3.45 -22.42 9.31
C ARG A 66 -4.58 -21.40 9.31
N ALA A 67 -5.36 -21.32 10.40
CA ALA A 67 -6.43 -20.34 10.53
C ALA A 67 -5.88 -18.89 10.50
N SER A 68 -4.75 -18.64 11.17
CA SER A 68 -4.07 -17.33 11.10
C SER A 68 -3.55 -17.01 9.71
N CYS A 69 -3.03 -17.98 8.95
CA CYS A 69 -2.64 -17.78 7.56
C CYS A 69 -3.84 -17.37 6.70
N LEU A 70 -4.98 -18.07 6.80
CA LEU A 70 -6.20 -17.70 6.05
C LEU A 70 -6.67 -16.28 6.38
N ARG A 71 -6.67 -15.90 7.65
CA ARG A 71 -7.00 -14.54 8.08
C ARG A 71 -6.05 -13.50 7.51
N LYS A 72 -4.73 -13.76 7.54
CA LYS A 72 -3.70 -12.88 6.95
C LYS A 72 -3.85 -12.77 5.44
N LEU A 73 -4.11 -13.89 4.75
CA LEU A 73 -4.32 -13.94 3.32
C LEU A 73 -5.52 -13.08 2.92
N ARG A 74 -6.65 -13.23 3.63
CA ARG A 74 -7.86 -12.42 3.41
C ARG A 74 -7.58 -10.93 3.60
N ALA A 75 -6.89 -10.54 4.67
CA ALA A 75 -6.53 -9.15 4.90
C ALA A 75 -5.64 -8.57 3.78
N GLU A 76 -4.71 -9.37 3.25
CA GLU A 76 -3.84 -8.98 2.14
C GLU A 76 -4.61 -8.87 0.81
N LEU A 77 -5.56 -9.77 0.55
CA LEU A 77 -6.48 -9.70 -0.59
C LEU A 77 -7.35 -8.46 -0.52
N GLU A 78 -7.98 -8.18 0.63
CA GLU A 78 -8.78 -6.96 0.85
C GLU A 78 -7.95 -5.69 0.63
N ARG A 79 -6.70 -5.68 1.11
CA ARG A 79 -5.78 -4.55 0.94
C ARG A 79 -5.51 -4.28 -0.55
N ARG A 80 -5.25 -5.32 -1.35
CA ARG A 80 -4.99 -5.20 -2.80
C ARG A 80 -6.26 -5.01 -3.62
N GLY A 81 -7.41 -5.42 -3.08
CA GLY A 81 -8.73 -5.21 -3.65
C GLY A 81 -9.22 -3.76 -3.53
N ARG A 82 -8.56 -2.91 -2.76
CA ARG A 82 -8.92 -1.49 -2.68
C ARG A 82 -8.53 -0.79 -3.98
N PRO A 83 -9.47 -0.09 -4.64
CA PRO A 83 -9.12 0.69 -5.82
C PRO A 83 -8.12 1.79 -5.45
N PRO A 84 -7.13 2.07 -6.32
CA PRO A 84 -6.18 3.13 -6.06
C PRO A 84 -6.92 4.46 -5.93
N ARG A 85 -6.59 5.23 -4.89
CA ARG A 85 -7.14 6.58 -4.72
C ARG A 85 -6.76 7.43 -5.93
N ARG A 86 -7.76 8.01 -6.59
CA ARG A 86 -7.52 8.90 -7.73
C ARG A 86 -6.72 10.12 -7.26
N ARG A 87 -5.55 10.33 -7.84
CA ARG A 87 -4.77 11.56 -7.61
C ARG A 87 -5.54 12.74 -8.20
N VAL A 88 -5.99 13.65 -7.34
CA VAL A 88 -6.56 14.92 -7.77
C VAL A 88 -5.40 15.91 -7.94
N LYS A 89 -5.33 16.58 -9.10
CA LYS A 89 -4.32 17.62 -9.33
C LYS A 89 -4.53 18.76 -8.33
N THR A 90 -3.46 19.14 -7.64
CA THR A 90 -3.50 20.27 -6.71
C THR A 90 -3.59 21.58 -7.49
N LYS A 91 -4.39 22.52 -6.98
CA LYS A 91 -4.41 23.90 -7.49
C LYS A 91 -3.13 24.62 -7.06
N VAL A 92 -2.70 25.61 -7.85
CA VAL A 92 -1.59 26.49 -7.45
C VAL A 92 -1.94 27.20 -6.13
N PRO A 93 -1.07 27.15 -5.10
CA PRO A 93 -1.33 27.81 -3.82
C PRO A 93 -1.48 29.34 -3.94
N GLN A 94 -2.31 29.95 -3.08
CA GLN A 94 -2.53 31.41 -3.05
C GLN A 94 -1.23 32.21 -2.93
N ARG A 95 -0.29 31.79 -2.06
CA ARG A 95 1.04 32.41 -1.93
C ARG A 95 1.80 32.50 -3.25
N SER A 96 1.69 31.49 -4.11
CA SER A 96 2.38 31.48 -5.41
C SER A 96 1.70 32.40 -6.41
N ARG A 97 0.37 32.56 -6.33
CA ARG A 97 -0.37 33.55 -7.12
C ARG A 97 0.00 34.95 -6.69
N GLN A 98 0.01 35.22 -5.38
CA GLN A 98 0.36 36.53 -4.82
C GLN A 98 1.79 36.93 -5.18
N ARG A 99 2.75 36.02 -5.05
CA ARG A 99 4.14 36.27 -5.48
C ARG A 99 4.21 36.68 -6.95
N ARG A 100 3.52 35.97 -7.84
CA ARG A 100 3.46 36.30 -9.27
C ARG A 100 2.87 37.69 -9.54
N LEU A 101 1.84 38.07 -8.79
CA LEU A 101 1.24 39.41 -8.89
C LEU A 101 2.20 40.49 -8.38
N ASN A 102 2.85 40.25 -7.24
CA ASN A 102 3.84 41.15 -6.67
C ASN A 102 5.04 41.33 -7.60
N ASP A 103 5.56 40.24 -8.17
CA ASP A 103 6.67 40.28 -9.14
C ASP A 103 6.26 41.04 -10.41
N LYS A 104 5.03 40.83 -10.90
CA LYS A 104 4.47 41.56 -12.05
C LYS A 104 4.41 43.06 -11.74
N HIS A 105 3.92 43.42 -10.57
CA HIS A 105 3.80 44.81 -10.11
C HIS A 105 5.18 45.47 -9.96
N PHE A 106 6.11 44.81 -9.28
CA PHE A 106 7.48 45.29 -9.09
C PHE A 106 8.19 45.52 -10.44
N ASN A 107 8.06 44.58 -11.38
CA ASN A 107 8.64 44.73 -12.70
C ASN A 107 8.00 45.86 -13.51
N ALA A 108 6.70 46.12 -13.37
CA ALA A 108 6.04 47.23 -14.01
C ALA A 108 6.58 48.58 -13.49
N ILE A 109 6.70 48.74 -12.16
CA ILE A 109 7.30 49.92 -11.52
C ILE A 109 8.73 50.12 -12.02
N LYS A 110 9.54 49.05 -11.99
CA LYS A 110 10.93 49.07 -12.46
C LYS A 110 11.04 49.54 -13.92
N LYS A 111 10.12 49.10 -14.80
CA LYS A 111 10.09 49.52 -16.21
C LYS A 111 9.65 50.97 -16.38
N ALA A 112 8.68 51.44 -15.60
CA ALA A 112 8.24 52.84 -15.61
C ALA A 112 9.40 53.77 -15.22
N ASN A 113 10.10 53.46 -14.13
CA ASN A 113 11.24 54.26 -13.64
C ASN A 113 12.46 54.22 -14.57
N ARG A 114 12.54 53.27 -15.50
CA ARG A 114 13.58 53.21 -16.55
C ARG A 114 13.24 54.02 -17.78
N ARG A 115 12.00 54.49 -17.94
CA ARG A 115 11.65 55.34 -19.09
C ARG A 115 12.39 56.66 -18.94
N LYS A 116 13.04 57.10 -20.03
CA LYS A 116 13.69 58.40 -20.08
C LYS A 116 12.61 59.47 -19.83
N PRO A 117 12.83 60.45 -18.95
CA PRO A 117 11.88 61.54 -18.78
C PRO A 117 11.64 62.22 -20.13
N SER A 118 10.40 62.64 -20.38
CA SER A 118 10.06 63.44 -21.55
C SER A 118 10.96 64.67 -21.53
N SER A 119 11.72 64.88 -22.61
CA SER A 119 12.52 66.09 -22.78
C SER A 119 11.61 67.20 -23.28
N ASP A 120 10.79 67.75 -22.38
CA ASP A 120 10.02 68.97 -22.59
C ASP A 120 9.98 69.76 -21.27
N GLU A 121 11.12 70.37 -20.94
CA GLU A 121 11.33 71.61 -20.18
C GLU A 121 12.77 72.08 -20.41
#